data_AF-A0A8S9PVK5-F1
#
_entry.id   AF-A0A8S9PVK5-F1
#
_cell.length_a   1.000
_cell.length_b   1.000
_cell.length_c   1.000
_cell.angle_alpha   90.00
_cell.angle_beta   90.00
_cell.angle_gamma   90.00
#
_symmetry.space_group_name_H-M   'P 1'
#
loop_
_entity.id
_entity.type
_entity.pdbx_description
1 polymer ?
#
loop_
_entity_poly.entity_id
_entity_poly.type
_entity_poly.pdbx_seq_one_letter_code
_entity_poly.pdbx_strand_id
1 'polypeptide(L)'
;MTDTTDDIAEEISFQSFEDDCKLLGSLFNDVLQREVGSSFMEKIERIRILAQSALNLRLAGIEDTANLLEKQLTCEISKMPLEEALILARAFTHSLNLMGIADTHHRMHKLIDVTQLSRSCDDIFTQLLQSGISSEELYKTVCKQEVEIVLTAHPTQINRRTLQYKHVRIAVSLE
;
A
#
# COMPACT_ATOMS: atom_id res chain seq x y z
N MET A 1 -9.45 28.41 23.83
CA MET A 1 -8.39 27.38 23.90
C MET A 1 -8.68 26.45 22.75
N THR A 2 -7.94 26.67 21.69
CA THR A 2 -8.15 26.10 20.35
C THR A 2 -7.84 24.61 20.37
N ASP A 3 -8.60 23.94 19.51
CA ASP A 3 -8.74 22.52 19.32
C ASP A 3 -7.44 21.91 18.79
N THR A 4 -6.54 21.49 19.68
CA THR A 4 -5.27 20.81 19.31
C THR A 4 -5.47 19.48 18.59
N THR A 5 -6.72 19.02 18.46
CA THR A 5 -7.08 17.83 17.69
C THR A 5 -7.31 18.12 16.20
N ASP A 6 -7.65 19.36 15.83
CA ASP A 6 -7.74 19.79 14.42
C ASP A 6 -6.34 20.08 13.81
N ASP A 7 -5.39 20.58 14.61
CA ASP A 7 -4.02 20.86 14.15
C ASP A 7 -3.22 19.57 13.81
N ILE A 8 -3.62 18.40 14.34
CA ILE A 8 -2.99 17.11 14.02
C ILE A 8 -3.57 16.53 12.71
N ALA A 9 -4.77 16.94 12.32
CA ALA A 9 -5.40 16.54 11.07
C ALA A 9 -4.95 17.38 9.87
N GLU A 10 -4.43 18.59 10.10
CA GLU A 10 -4.02 19.53 9.05
C GLU A 10 -2.71 19.16 8.31
N GLU A 11 -1.93 18.19 8.81
CA GLU A 11 -0.60 17.87 8.25
C GLU A 11 -0.46 16.45 7.68
N ILE A 12 -1.56 15.86 7.18
CA ILE A 12 -1.51 14.59 6.43
C ILE A 12 -2.22 14.76 5.09
N SER A 13 -1.53 15.39 4.15
CA SER A 13 -2.02 15.45 2.76
C SER A 13 -1.87 14.09 2.09
N PHE A 14 -2.97 13.32 2.02
CA PHE A 14 -3.06 12.10 1.21
C PHE A 14 -2.94 12.37 -0.29
N GLN A 15 -2.92 13.64 -0.70
CA GLN A 15 -2.89 14.04 -2.11
C GLN A 15 -1.69 13.47 -2.85
N SER A 16 -0.50 13.50 -2.22
CA SER A 16 0.72 12.99 -2.85
C SER A 16 0.63 11.48 -3.13
N PHE A 17 0.04 10.72 -2.20
CA PHE A 17 -0.24 9.28 -2.39
C PHE A 17 -1.25 9.00 -3.49
N GLU A 18 -2.32 9.79 -3.56
CA GLU A 18 -3.29 9.66 -4.64
C GLU A 18 -2.67 9.98 -6.01
N ASP A 19 -1.78 10.97 -6.07
CA ASP A 19 -1.13 11.39 -7.30
C ASP A 19 -0.13 10.33 -7.79
N ASP A 20 0.66 9.73 -6.88
CA ASP A 20 1.51 8.57 -7.16
C ASP A 20 0.69 7.37 -7.65
N CYS A 21 -0.44 7.08 -7.01
CA CYS A 21 -1.33 6.01 -7.45
C CYS A 21 -1.91 6.27 -8.85
N LYS A 22 -2.31 7.51 -9.15
CA LYS A 22 -2.80 7.91 -10.48
C LYS A 22 -1.69 7.80 -11.52
N LEU A 23 -0.48 8.26 -11.22
CA LEU A 23 0.67 8.18 -12.11
C LEU A 23 0.99 6.72 -12.46
N LEU A 24 1.22 5.88 -11.45
CA LEU A 24 1.52 4.46 -11.65
C LEU A 24 0.39 3.73 -12.36
N GLY A 25 -0.86 4.05 -12.03
CA GLY A 25 -2.05 3.50 -12.71
C GLY A 25 -2.10 3.88 -14.19
N SER A 26 -1.82 5.14 -14.53
CA SER A 26 -1.81 5.61 -15.93
C SER A 26 -0.72 4.92 -16.74
N LEU A 27 0.51 4.87 -16.22
CA LEU A 27 1.65 4.21 -16.88
C LEU A 27 1.40 2.70 -17.05
N PHE A 28 0.77 2.07 -16.05
CA PHE A 28 0.39 0.67 -16.15
C PHE A 28 -0.67 0.45 -17.23
N ASN A 29 -1.68 1.31 -17.32
CA ASN A 29 -2.69 1.23 -18.37
C ASN A 29 -2.08 1.40 -19.76
N ASP A 30 -1.11 2.31 -19.94
CA ASP A 30 -0.40 2.49 -21.22
C ASP A 30 0.41 1.25 -21.62
N VAL A 31 1.04 0.58 -20.65
CA VAL A 31 1.76 -0.69 -20.89
C VAL A 31 0.75 -1.79 -21.20
N LEU A 32 -0.29 -1.92 -20.39
CA LEU A 32 -1.31 -2.95 -20.54
C LEU A 32 -2.00 -2.84 -21.91
N GLN A 33 -2.41 -1.64 -22.31
CA GLN A 33 -3.02 -1.41 -23.63
C GLN A 33 -2.11 -1.84 -24.79
N ARG A 34 -0.79 -1.63 -24.68
CA ARG A 34 0.18 -2.08 -25.70
C ARG A 34 0.34 -3.60 -25.72
N GLU A 35 0.34 -4.24 -24.56
CA GLU A 35 0.61 -5.68 -24.43
C GLU A 35 -0.61 -6.56 -24.73
N VAL A 36 -1.82 -6.15 -24.31
CA VAL A 36 -3.04 -6.97 -24.44
C VAL A 36 -4.05 -6.42 -25.44
N GLY A 37 -3.84 -5.20 -25.95
CA GLY A 37 -4.73 -4.54 -26.90
C GLY A 37 -6.00 -3.94 -26.27
N SER A 38 -6.69 -3.11 -27.04
CA SER A 38 -7.89 -2.39 -26.59
C SER A 38 -9.04 -3.30 -26.20
N SER A 39 -9.29 -4.36 -26.98
CA SER A 39 -10.42 -5.27 -26.73
C SER A 39 -10.30 -5.98 -25.38
N PHE A 40 -9.10 -6.40 -24.98
CA PHE A 40 -8.91 -7.01 -23.66
C PHE A 40 -8.91 -5.97 -22.55
N MET A 41 -8.38 -4.78 -22.80
CA MET A 41 -8.41 -3.67 -21.85
C MET A 41 -9.85 -3.29 -21.46
N GLU A 42 -10.78 -3.26 -22.42
CA GLU A 42 -12.20 -3.04 -22.17
C GLU A 42 -12.80 -4.12 -21.24
N LYS A 43 -12.38 -5.39 -21.39
CA LYS A 43 -12.81 -6.48 -20.49
C LYS A 43 -12.29 -6.27 -19.07
N ILE A 44 -11.02 -5.92 -18.90
CA ILE A 44 -10.42 -5.63 -17.59
C ILE A 44 -11.19 -4.49 -16.91
N GLU A 45 -11.43 -3.40 -17.64
CA GLU A 45 -12.12 -2.23 -17.11
C GLU A 45 -13.58 -2.53 -16.76
N ARG A 46 -14.29 -3.30 -17.60
CA ARG A 46 -15.64 -3.78 -17.30
C ARG A 46 -15.69 -4.57 -16.00
N ILE A 47 -14.75 -5.49 -15.79
CA ILE A 47 -14.66 -6.30 -14.57
C ILE A 47 -14.38 -5.42 -13.36
N ARG A 48 -13.47 -4.45 -13.48
CA ARG A 48 -13.14 -3.49 -12.42
C ARG A 48 -14.36 -2.65 -12.02
N ILE A 49 -15.09 -2.11 -13.00
CA ILE A 49 -16.30 -1.31 -12.76
C ILE A 49 -17.38 -2.15 -12.08
N LEU A 50 -17.65 -3.37 -12.58
CA LEU A 50 -18.65 -4.27 -11.98
C LEU A 50 -18.33 -4.56 -10.50
N ALA A 51 -17.07 -4.88 -10.20
CA ALA A 51 -16.62 -5.15 -8.83
C ALA A 51 -16.75 -3.91 -7.93
N GLN A 52 -16.30 -2.74 -8.42
CA GLN A 52 -16.37 -1.49 -7.66
C GLN A 52 -17.83 -1.05 -7.42
N SER A 53 -18.69 -1.15 -8.43
CA SER A 53 -20.10 -0.81 -8.31
C SER A 53 -20.82 -1.74 -7.35
N ALA A 54 -20.57 -3.05 -7.40
CA ALA A 54 -21.14 -4.01 -6.46
C ALA A 54 -20.75 -3.68 -5.01
N LEU A 55 -19.46 -3.38 -4.78
CA LEU A 55 -18.96 -2.98 -3.47
C LEU A 55 -19.62 -1.69 -2.97
N ASN A 56 -19.63 -0.65 -3.80
CA ASN A 56 -20.21 0.66 -3.43
C ASN A 56 -21.71 0.55 -3.11
N LEU A 57 -22.46 -0.24 -3.88
CA LEU A 57 -23.89 -0.45 -3.63
C LEU A 57 -24.13 -1.21 -2.33
N ARG A 58 -23.30 -2.20 -2.00
CA ARG A 58 -23.39 -2.91 -0.72
C ARG A 58 -23.08 -1.97 0.45
N LEU A 59 -22.05 -1.13 0.33
CA LEU A 59 -21.74 -0.11 1.34
C LEU A 59 -22.88 0.92 1.50
N ALA A 60 -23.62 1.20 0.43
CA ALA A 60 -24.81 2.04 0.46
C ALA A 60 -26.10 1.33 0.95
N GLY A 61 -26.02 0.05 1.33
CA GLY A 61 -27.18 -0.75 1.78
C GLY A 61 -28.11 -1.22 0.66
N ILE A 62 -27.73 -1.08 -0.61
CA ILE A 62 -28.53 -1.49 -1.79
C ILE A 62 -28.17 -2.93 -2.16
N GLU A 63 -28.60 -3.89 -1.34
CA GLU A 63 -28.16 -5.29 -1.47
C GLU A 63 -28.63 -6.00 -2.75
N ASP A 64 -29.89 -5.82 -3.16
CA ASP A 64 -30.42 -6.56 -4.32
C ASP A 64 -29.67 -6.24 -5.62
N THR A 65 -29.33 -4.97 -5.80
CA THR A 65 -28.58 -4.53 -6.98
C THR A 65 -27.11 -4.94 -6.88
N ALA A 66 -26.51 -4.88 -5.70
CA ALA A 66 -25.15 -5.40 -5.47
C ALA A 66 -25.07 -6.91 -5.81
N ASN A 67 -26.04 -7.71 -5.32
CA ASN A 67 -26.12 -9.14 -5.58
C ASN A 67 -26.31 -9.45 -7.08
N LEU A 68 -27.06 -8.62 -7.80
CA LEU A 68 -27.20 -8.75 -9.26
C LEU A 68 -25.86 -8.53 -9.98
N LEU A 69 -25.12 -7.48 -9.61
CA LEU A 69 -23.82 -7.18 -10.22
C LEU A 69 -22.78 -8.25 -9.90
N GLU A 70 -22.79 -8.81 -8.69
CA GLU A 70 -21.90 -9.93 -8.32
C GLU A 70 -22.20 -11.21 -9.10
N LYS A 71 -23.50 -11.51 -9.34
CA LYS A 71 -23.89 -12.61 -10.21
C LYS A 71 -23.42 -12.39 -11.65
N GLN A 72 -23.54 -11.16 -12.16
CA GLN A 72 -23.04 -10.80 -13.47
C GLN A 72 -21.51 -10.97 -13.56
N LEU A 73 -20.77 -10.43 -12.58
CA LEU A 73 -19.32 -10.57 -12.48
C LEU A 73 -18.90 -12.05 -12.44
N THR A 74 -19.57 -12.87 -11.62
CA THR A 74 -19.33 -14.31 -11.52
C THR A 74 -19.55 -15.00 -12.86
N CYS A 75 -20.60 -14.61 -13.59
CA CYS A 75 -20.92 -15.17 -14.89
C CYS A 75 -19.86 -14.82 -15.96
N GLU A 76 -19.39 -13.57 -15.97
CA GLU A 76 -18.34 -13.09 -16.89
C GLU A 76 -17.02 -13.83 -16.63
N ILE A 77 -16.60 -13.96 -15.37
CA ILE A 77 -15.39 -14.70 -15.00
C ILE A 77 -15.52 -16.19 -15.33
N SER A 78 -16.68 -16.81 -15.04
CA SER A 78 -16.88 -18.25 -15.28
C SER A 78 -16.88 -18.63 -16.75
N LYS A 79 -17.21 -17.70 -17.64
CA LYS A 79 -17.19 -17.92 -19.10
C LYS A 79 -15.84 -17.60 -19.73
N MET A 80 -14.91 -17.03 -18.96
CA MET A 80 -13.62 -16.59 -19.47
C MET A 80 -12.71 -17.80 -19.75
N PRO A 81 -12.05 -17.86 -20.93
CA PRO A 81 -11.01 -18.84 -21.19
C PRO A 81 -9.88 -18.74 -20.15
N LEU A 82 -9.24 -19.87 -19.84
CA LEU A 82 -8.18 -19.92 -18.83
C LEU A 82 -7.02 -18.97 -19.15
N GLU A 83 -6.67 -18.81 -20.43
CA GLU A 83 -5.62 -17.91 -20.90
C GLU A 83 -5.95 -16.45 -20.60
N GLU A 84 -7.20 -16.04 -20.86
CA GLU A 84 -7.70 -14.71 -20.53
C GLU A 84 -7.75 -14.50 -19.01
N ALA A 85 -8.21 -15.49 -18.25
CA ALA A 85 -8.28 -15.42 -16.79
C ALA A 85 -6.89 -15.24 -16.15
N LEU A 86 -5.86 -15.88 -16.73
CA LEU A 86 -4.48 -15.72 -16.30
C LEU A 86 -3.97 -14.29 -16.53
N ILE A 87 -4.26 -13.70 -17.70
CA ILE A 87 -3.88 -12.32 -18.02
C ILE A 87 -4.60 -11.35 -17.08
N LEU A 88 -5.90 -11.55 -16.85
CA LEU A 88 -6.69 -10.74 -15.92
C LEU A 88 -6.12 -10.79 -14.49
N ALA A 89 -5.84 -11.99 -13.98
CA ALA A 89 -5.27 -12.17 -12.64
C ALA A 89 -3.90 -11.49 -12.50
N ARG A 90 -3.05 -11.60 -13.54
CA ARG A 90 -1.75 -10.91 -13.57
C ARG A 90 -1.90 -9.40 -13.61
N ALA A 91 -2.85 -8.88 -14.38
CA ALA A 91 -3.10 -7.44 -14.47
C ALA A 91 -3.49 -6.87 -13.09
N PHE A 92 -4.42 -7.51 -12.38
CA PHE A 92 -4.77 -7.10 -11.02
C PHE A 92 -3.63 -7.29 -10.02
N THR A 93 -2.84 -8.36 -10.14
CA THR A 93 -1.64 -8.55 -9.31
C THR A 93 -0.65 -7.41 -9.50
N HIS A 94 -0.41 -6.99 -10.75
CA HIS A 94 0.46 -5.84 -11.04
C HIS A 94 -0.12 -4.54 -10.50
N SER A 95 -1.42 -4.30 -10.67
CA SER A 95 -2.09 -3.11 -10.10
C SER A 95 -1.93 -3.03 -8.58
N LEU A 96 -2.12 -4.15 -7.87
CA LEU A 96 -1.95 -4.22 -6.41
C LEU A 96 -0.50 -4.01 -5.99
N ASN A 97 0.45 -4.60 -6.73
CA ASN A 97 1.87 -4.39 -6.45
C ASN A 97 2.27 -2.92 -6.62
N LEU A 98 1.77 -2.24 -7.65
CA LEU A 98 2.05 -0.81 -7.88
C LEU A 98 1.46 0.06 -6.78
N MET A 99 0.23 -0.22 -6.33
CA MET A 99 -0.38 0.47 -5.20
C MET A 99 0.42 0.24 -3.91
N GLY A 100 0.93 -0.98 -3.69
CA GLY A 100 1.82 -1.28 -2.57
C GLY A 100 3.17 -0.56 -2.63
N ILE A 101 3.67 -0.26 -3.84
CA ILE A 101 4.90 0.55 -4.02
C ILE A 101 4.63 1.99 -3.60
N ALA A 102 3.54 2.60 -4.08
CA ALA A 102 3.15 3.95 -3.67
C ALA A 102 2.93 4.02 -2.15
N ASP A 103 2.22 3.06 -1.56
CA ASP A 103 2.00 3.02 -0.11
C ASP A 103 3.32 2.91 0.67
N THR A 104 4.23 2.03 0.22
CA THR A 104 5.55 1.90 0.86
C THR A 104 6.37 3.18 0.72
N HIS A 105 6.35 3.82 -0.45
CA HIS A 105 7.01 5.10 -0.71
C HIS A 105 6.54 6.18 0.27
N HIS A 106 5.21 6.38 0.36
CA HIS A 106 4.62 7.35 1.28
C HIS A 106 4.84 7.00 2.74
N ARG A 107 4.77 5.72 3.11
CA ARG A 107 5.04 5.28 4.49
C ARG A 107 6.48 5.53 4.88
N MET A 108 7.44 5.39 3.97
CA MET A 108 8.86 5.70 4.23
C MET A 108 9.09 7.20 4.36
N HIS A 109 8.51 8.03 3.48
CA HIS A 109 8.55 9.48 3.65
C HIS A 109 7.92 9.93 4.96
N LYS A 110 6.75 9.38 5.31
CA LYS A 110 6.11 9.62 6.60
C LYS A 110 6.99 9.14 7.76
N LEU A 111 7.68 8.01 7.63
CA LEU A 111 8.60 7.57 8.67
C LEU A 111 9.78 8.54 8.81
N ILE A 112 10.28 9.13 7.72
CA ILE A 112 11.37 10.12 7.78
C ILE A 112 10.88 11.40 8.47
N ASP A 113 9.74 11.95 8.04
CA ASP A 113 9.16 13.16 8.65
C ASP A 113 8.76 12.91 10.11
N VAL A 114 8.15 11.75 10.39
CA VAL A 114 7.84 11.34 11.75
C VAL A 114 9.11 11.02 12.53
N THR A 115 10.21 10.50 11.98
CA THR A 115 11.47 10.33 12.73
C THR A 115 12.13 11.64 13.13
N GLN A 116 11.80 12.74 12.45
CA GLN A 116 12.14 14.08 12.95
C GLN A 116 11.25 14.50 14.14
N LEU A 117 10.06 13.91 14.31
CA LEU A 117 9.11 14.15 15.41
C LEU A 117 9.03 13.00 16.46
N SER A 118 9.55 11.82 16.18
CA SER A 118 9.38 10.58 16.95
C SER A 118 10.69 10.26 17.62
N ARG A 119 10.78 10.77 18.86
CA ARG A 119 11.73 10.44 19.92
C ARG A 119 12.94 9.65 19.43
N SER A 120 13.95 10.37 18.94
CA SER A 120 15.30 9.83 18.75
C SER A 120 15.71 9.05 20.01
N CYS A 121 16.66 8.12 19.89
CA CYS A 121 17.32 7.55 21.07
C CYS A 121 17.75 8.66 22.04
N ASP A 122 18.22 9.80 21.51
CA ASP A 122 18.61 10.96 22.29
C ASP A 122 17.43 11.61 23.04
N ASP A 123 16.25 11.73 22.41
CA ASP A 123 15.06 12.28 23.06
C ASP A 123 14.57 11.35 24.19
N ILE A 124 14.58 10.04 23.94
CA ILE A 124 14.20 9.05 24.95
C ILE A 124 15.21 9.06 26.10
N PHE A 125 16.51 9.08 25.82
CA PHE A 125 17.54 9.15 26.85
C PHE A 125 17.42 10.44 27.66
N THR A 126 17.18 11.57 27.01
CA THR A 126 16.96 12.86 27.68
C THR A 126 15.73 12.81 28.60
N GLN A 127 14.62 12.24 28.13
CA GLN A 127 13.41 12.09 28.94
C GLN A 127 13.63 11.16 30.14
N LEU A 128 14.38 10.07 29.95
CA LEU A 128 14.72 9.13 31.03
C LEU A 128 15.62 9.78 32.08
N LEU A 129 16.62 10.56 31.67
CA LEU A 129 17.46 11.35 32.60
C LEU A 129 16.63 12.38 33.37
N GLN A 130 15.72 13.09 32.69
CA GLN A 130 14.82 14.07 33.32
C GLN A 130 13.83 13.44 34.30
N SER A 131 13.45 12.17 34.09
CA SER A 131 12.61 11.41 35.02
C SER A 131 13.34 10.91 36.26
N GLY A 132 14.65 11.17 36.37
CA GLY A 132 15.47 10.84 37.54
C GLY A 132 16.29 9.56 37.44
N ILE A 133 16.34 8.91 36.26
CA ILE A 133 17.24 7.78 36.03
C ILE A 133 18.68 8.30 35.92
N SER A 134 19.60 7.66 36.63
CA SER A 134 21.02 8.05 36.56
C SER A 134 21.63 7.67 35.20
N SER A 135 22.58 8.47 34.72
CA SER A 135 23.29 8.20 33.46
C SER A 135 24.00 6.84 33.47
N GLU A 136 24.54 6.44 34.63
CA GLU A 136 25.27 5.20 34.77
C GLU A 136 24.35 3.97 34.73
N GLU A 137 23.15 4.07 35.30
CA GLU A 137 22.13 3.03 35.23
C GLU A 137 21.57 2.88 33.81
N LEU A 138 21.30 4.00 33.13
CA LEU A 138 20.86 4.00 31.74
C LEU A 138 21.91 3.33 30.83
N TYR A 139 23.18 3.71 30.97
CA TYR A 139 24.28 3.12 30.21
C TYR A 139 24.39 1.60 30.43
N LYS A 140 24.37 1.15 31.70
CA LYS A 140 24.43 -0.27 32.04
C LYS A 140 23.25 -1.06 31.48
N THR A 141 22.07 -0.44 31.39
CA THR A 141 20.86 -1.08 30.87
C THR A 141 20.92 -1.23 29.35
N VAL A 142 21.29 -0.16 28.62
CA VAL A 142 21.45 -0.20 27.17
C VAL A 142 22.53 -1.21 26.75
N CYS A 143 23.65 -1.26 27.48
CA CYS A 143 24.72 -2.25 27.20
C CYS A 143 24.28 -3.71 27.38
N LYS A 144 23.21 -3.98 28.12
CA LYS A 144 22.65 -5.33 28.34
C LYS A 144 21.47 -5.64 27.43
N GLN A 145 20.98 -4.66 26.67
CA GLN A 145 19.83 -4.83 25.80
C GLN A 145 20.26 -5.61 24.55
N GLU A 146 19.53 -6.68 24.27
CA GLU A 146 19.68 -7.46 23.04
C GLU A 146 18.38 -7.40 22.24
N VAL A 147 18.52 -7.21 20.93
CA VAL A 147 17.41 -7.24 19.97
C VAL A 147 17.73 -8.28 18.92
N GLU A 148 16.99 -9.38 18.93
CA GLU A 148 17.12 -10.45 17.94
C GLU A 148 16.01 -10.33 16.90
N ILE A 149 16.40 -10.22 15.62
CA ILE A 149 15.46 -10.20 14.51
C ILE A 149 15.43 -11.60 13.89
N VAL A 150 14.37 -12.34 14.17
CA VAL A 150 14.14 -13.67 13.58
C VAL A 150 13.34 -13.51 12.29
N LEU A 151 14.03 -13.64 11.16
CA LEU A 151 13.38 -13.65 9.85
C LEU A 151 12.70 -15.00 9.62
N THR A 152 11.39 -14.98 9.45
CA THR A 152 10.61 -16.16 9.11
C THR A 152 10.30 -16.19 7.61
N ALA A 153 10.08 -17.38 7.06
CA ALA A 153 9.65 -17.50 5.68
C ALA A 153 8.25 -16.87 5.51
N HIS A 154 8.05 -16.11 4.44
CA HIS A 154 6.73 -15.58 4.11
C HIS A 154 5.85 -16.73 3.57
N PRO A 155 4.65 -16.98 4.14
CA PRO A 155 3.87 -18.18 3.83
C PRO A 155 3.35 -18.25 2.38
N THR A 156 3.27 -17.11 1.69
CA THR A 156 2.61 -17.01 0.37
C THR A 156 3.34 -16.18 -0.68
N GLN A 157 4.50 -15.57 -0.37
CA GLN A 157 5.20 -14.68 -1.29
C GLN A 157 6.64 -15.13 -1.48
N ILE A 158 6.86 -15.95 -2.51
CA ILE A 158 8.19 -16.18 -3.08
C ILE A 158 8.48 -15.00 -4.03
N ASN A 159 8.58 -13.80 -3.49
CA ASN A 159 9.01 -12.65 -4.28
C ASN A 159 10.50 -12.84 -4.60
N ARG A 160 10.81 -13.16 -5.86
CA ARG A 160 12.20 -13.25 -6.32
C ARG A 160 12.90 -11.93 -6.00
N ARG A 161 14.11 -11.99 -5.45
CA ARG A 161 14.94 -10.82 -5.13
C ARG A 161 15.05 -9.82 -6.29
N THR A 162 15.04 -10.32 -7.53
CA THR A 162 15.06 -9.50 -8.75
C THR A 162 13.80 -8.63 -8.92
N LEU A 163 12.63 -9.10 -8.49
CA LEU A 163 11.38 -8.33 -8.55
C LEU A 163 11.37 -7.25 -7.47
N GLN A 164 11.81 -7.58 -6.25
CA GLN A 164 11.95 -6.60 -5.17
C GLN A 164 12.85 -5.43 -5.59
N TYR A 165 13.99 -5.73 -6.23
CA TYR A 165 14.88 -4.68 -6.74
C TYR A 165 14.21 -3.77 -7.78
N LYS A 166 13.36 -4.33 -8.66
CA LYS A 166 12.59 -3.51 -9.61
C LYS A 166 11.57 -2.62 -8.90
N HIS A 167 10.89 -3.13 -7.88
CA HIS A 167 9.93 -2.35 -7.09
C HIS A 167 10.61 -1.19 -6.34
N VAL A 168 11.78 -1.43 -5.74
CA VAL A 168 12.59 -0.37 -5.13
C VAL A 168 12.98 0.69 -6.16
N ARG A 169 13.39 0.29 -7.37
CA ARG A 169 13.72 1.25 -8.43
C ARG A 169 12.53 2.11 -8.86
N ILE A 170 11.33 1.54 -8.89
CA ILE A 170 10.11 2.31 -9.18
C ILE A 170 9.88 3.32 -8.06
N ALA A 171 9.94 2.90 -6.80
CA ALA A 171 9.78 3.79 -5.64
C ALA A 171 10.76 4.97 -5.67
N VAL A 172 12.06 4.72 -5.91
CA VAL A 172 13.08 5.77 -6.02
C VAL A 172 12.85 6.70 -7.21
N SER A 173 12.11 6.28 -8.23
CA SER A 173 11.78 7.14 -9.38
C SER A 173 10.54 8.02 -9.14
N LEU A 174 9.86 7.86 -7.98
CA LEU A 174 8.76 8.71 -7.54
C LEU A 174 9.25 9.90 -6.69
N GLU A 175 10.53 9.89 -6.25
CA GLU A 175 11.21 11.04 -5.63
C GLU A 175 11.44 12.18 -6.64
#